data_AF-A0A837D4F9-F1
#
_entry.id   AF-A0A837D4F9-F1
#
_cell.length_a   1.000
_cell.length_b   1.000
_cell.length_c   1.000
_cell.angle_alpha   90.00
_cell.angle_beta   90.00
_cell.angle_gamma   90.00
#
_symmetry.space_group_name_H-M   'P 1'
#
loop_
_entity.id
_entity.type
_entity.pdbx_description
1 polymer ?
#
loop_
_entity_poly.entity_id
_entity_poly.type
_entity_poly.pdbx_seq_one_letter_code
_entity_poly.pdbx_strand_id
1 'polypeptide(L)'
;MRTAFGAEFELVDGYLNTPSIGVPPLHVAEAVEGFVRDWRTGAQRAADFDALVDDTRASFARLVGVPAERVAVGPAVSPLVGMVAQAVPDGCRVLTVEGGSRA
;
A
#
# COMPACT_ATOMS: atom_id res chain seq x y z
N MET A 1 -7.14 -14.32 -18.72
CA MET A 1 -5.79 -14.18 -18.15
C MET A 1 -4.98 -13.26 -19.05
N ARG A 2 -4.38 -12.21 -18.50
CA ARG A 2 -3.55 -11.24 -19.22
C ARG A 2 -2.16 -11.20 -18.62
N THR A 3 -1.15 -10.96 -19.44
CA THR A 3 0.25 -10.85 -18.99
C THR A 3 0.78 -9.45 -19.27
N ALA A 4 1.35 -8.80 -18.25
CA ALA A 4 1.99 -7.48 -18.37
C ALA A 4 3.12 -7.37 -17.34
N PHE A 5 4.22 -6.71 -17.71
CA PHE A 5 5.39 -6.50 -16.83
C PHE A 5 5.94 -7.80 -16.21
N GLY A 6 5.83 -8.92 -16.92
CA GLY A 6 6.25 -10.24 -16.42
C GLY A 6 5.32 -10.85 -15.37
N ALA A 7 4.11 -10.31 -15.17
CA ALA A 7 3.14 -10.80 -14.21
C ALA A 7 1.79 -11.12 -14.88
N GLU A 8 1.02 -12.01 -14.26
CA GLU A 8 -0.27 -12.49 -14.75
C GLU A 8 -1.42 -11.81 -13.99
N PHE A 9 -2.52 -11.53 -14.68
CA PHE A 9 -3.69 -10.83 -14.16
C PHE A 9 -4.99 -11.49 -14.62
N GLU A 10 -6.01 -11.51 -13.76
CA GLU A 10 -7.34 -12.08 -14.03
C GLU A 10 -8.40 -11.02 -14.40
N LEU A 11 -7.96 -9.88 -14.93
CA LEU A 11 -8.83 -8.76 -15.33
C LEU A 11 -9.78 -9.10 -16.49
N VAL A 12 -11.01 -8.57 -16.41
CA VAL A 12 -11.97 -8.53 -17.52
C VAL A 12 -11.65 -7.41 -18.52
N ASP A 13 -12.16 -7.52 -19.76
CA ASP A 13 -12.04 -6.44 -20.75
C ASP A 13 -12.71 -5.14 -20.27
N GLY A 14 -12.12 -4.01 -20.63
CA GLY A 14 -12.68 -2.69 -20.31
C GLY A 14 -12.50 -2.20 -18.88
N TYR A 15 -11.67 -2.84 -18.05
CA TYR A 15 -11.37 -2.33 -16.70
C TYR A 15 -10.50 -1.07 -16.76
N LEU A 16 -11.11 0.10 -16.49
CA LEU A 16 -10.46 1.41 -16.54
C LEU A 16 -10.47 2.15 -15.18
N ASN A 17 -10.79 1.45 -14.07
CA ASN A 17 -10.91 2.04 -12.73
C ASN A 17 -9.59 2.01 -11.93
N THR A 18 -8.45 1.75 -12.57
CA THR A 18 -7.14 1.67 -11.89
C THR A 18 -6.73 2.92 -11.11
N PRO A 19 -7.15 4.16 -11.46
CA PRO A 19 -6.87 5.33 -10.63
C PRO A 19 -7.52 5.27 -9.24
N SER A 20 -8.67 4.59 -9.12
CA SER A 20 -9.39 4.46 -7.84
C SER A 20 -9.07 3.14 -7.14
N ILE A 21 -9.06 2.04 -7.90
CA ILE A 21 -8.87 0.68 -7.37
C ILE A 21 -7.86 -0.03 -8.28
N GLY A 22 -6.65 -0.23 -7.78
CA GLY A 22 -5.65 -1.06 -8.47
C GLY A 22 -6.08 -2.53 -8.48
N VAL A 23 -5.62 -3.28 -9.48
CA VAL A 23 -5.83 -4.73 -9.54
C VAL A 23 -4.49 -5.44 -9.37
N PRO A 24 -4.35 -6.32 -8.37
CA PRO A 24 -3.11 -7.01 -8.12
C PRO A 24 -2.82 -8.07 -9.21
N PRO A 25 -1.54 -8.39 -9.47
CA PRO A 25 -1.18 -9.61 -10.16
C PRO A 25 -1.69 -10.86 -9.41
N LEU A 26 -1.87 -11.96 -10.13
CA LEU A 26 -2.40 -13.22 -9.62
C LEU A 26 -1.63 -13.72 -8.39
N HIS A 27 -0.31 -13.79 -8.46
CA HIS A 27 0.52 -14.24 -7.33
C HIS A 27 0.35 -13.39 -6.05
N VAL A 28 0.04 -12.09 -6.20
CA VAL A 28 -0.22 -11.21 -5.05
C VAL A 28 -1.60 -11.52 -4.46
N ALA A 29 -2.61 -11.72 -5.31
CA ALA A 29 -3.95 -12.12 -4.86
C ALA A 29 -3.90 -13.47 -4.12
N GLU A 30 -3.21 -14.46 -4.68
CA GLU A 30 -3.02 -15.78 -4.06
C GLU A 30 -2.30 -15.69 -2.70
N ALA A 31 -1.29 -14.83 -2.57
CA ALA A 31 -0.60 -14.61 -1.30
C ALA A 31 -1.52 -14.02 -0.22
N VAL A 32 -2.38 -13.06 -0.60
CA VAL A 32 -3.37 -12.47 0.32
C VAL A 32 -4.44 -13.50 0.70
N GLU A 33 -4.91 -14.32 -0.23
CA GLU A 33 -5.83 -15.43 0.07
C GLU A 33 -5.21 -16.46 1.01
N GLY A 34 -3.93 -16.79 0.81
CA GLY A 34 -3.15 -17.64 1.71
C GLY A 34 -3.08 -17.07 3.12
N PHE A 35 -2.76 -15.77 3.24
CA PHE A 35 -2.76 -15.07 4.53
C PHE A 35 -4.12 -15.15 5.24
N VAL A 36 -5.22 -14.89 4.53
CA VAL A 36 -6.58 -15.00 5.10
C VAL A 36 -6.89 -16.44 5.54
N ARG A 37 -6.40 -17.44 4.81
CA ARG A 37 -6.54 -18.86 5.16
C ARG A 37 -5.78 -19.22 6.44
N ASP A 38 -4.58 -18.70 6.62
CA ASP A 38 -3.78 -18.96 7.81
C ASP A 38 -4.38 -18.26 9.02
N TRP A 39 -4.87 -17.03 8.83
CA TRP A 39 -5.59 -16.31 9.86
C TRP A 39 -6.86 -17.05 10.34
N ARG A 40 -7.72 -17.52 9.42
CA ARG A 40 -8.96 -18.23 9.79
C ARG A 40 -8.73 -19.55 10.52
N THR A 41 -7.55 -20.15 10.38
CA THR A 41 -7.19 -21.42 11.02
C THR A 41 -6.38 -21.23 12.30
N GLY A 42 -6.02 -19.99 12.65
CA GLY A 42 -5.18 -19.68 13.81
C GLY A 42 -3.71 -20.08 13.62
N ALA A 43 -3.28 -20.30 12.38
CA ALA A 43 -1.89 -20.67 12.07
C ALA A 43 -0.91 -19.49 12.14
N GLN A 44 -1.45 -18.27 12.10
CA GLN A 44 -0.67 -17.03 12.04
C GLN A 44 -0.07 -16.65 13.40
N ARG A 45 1.18 -16.22 13.42
CA ARG A 45 1.88 -15.77 14.63
C ARG A 45 2.23 -14.29 14.51
N ALA A 46 2.20 -13.58 15.64
CA ALA A 46 2.56 -12.16 15.67
C ALA A 46 3.97 -11.88 15.12
N ALA A 47 4.92 -12.77 15.40
CA ALA A 47 6.30 -12.66 14.91
C ALA A 47 6.43 -12.79 13.38
N ASP A 48 5.45 -13.40 12.70
CA ASP A 48 5.47 -13.55 11.25
C ASP A 48 5.30 -12.18 10.54
N PHE A 49 4.74 -11.19 11.24
CA PHE A 49 4.51 -9.85 10.70
C PHE A 49 5.76 -8.98 10.69
N ASP A 50 6.65 -9.13 11.68
CA ASP A 50 7.84 -8.27 11.81
C ASP A 50 8.74 -8.41 10.57
N ALA A 51 9.02 -9.65 10.16
CA ALA A 51 9.78 -9.94 8.96
C ALA A 51 9.11 -9.38 7.69
N LEU A 52 7.78 -9.56 7.56
CA LEU A 52 7.03 -9.03 6.42
C LEU A 52 7.07 -7.49 6.36
N VAL A 53 6.97 -6.82 7.51
CA VAL A 53 7.06 -5.36 7.60
C VAL A 53 8.45 -4.87 7.20
N ASP A 54 9.51 -5.50 7.72
CA ASP A 54 10.88 -5.13 7.41
C ASP A 54 11.22 -5.33 5.92
N ASP A 55 10.82 -6.48 5.34
CA ASP A 55 11.01 -6.77 3.92
C ASP A 55 10.22 -5.80 3.01
N THR A 56 8.99 -5.45 3.42
CA THR A 56 8.16 -4.48 2.71
C THR A 56 8.79 -3.09 2.74
N ARG A 57 9.27 -2.64 3.91
CA ARG A 57 9.95 -1.36 4.06
C ARG A 57 11.21 -1.30 3.20
N ALA A 58 12.05 -2.34 3.26
CA ALA A 58 13.27 -2.42 2.46
C ALA A 58 12.98 -2.41 0.95
N SER A 59 11.94 -3.13 0.52
CA SER A 59 11.55 -3.19 -0.90
C SER A 59 11.01 -1.86 -1.42
N PHE A 60 10.12 -1.21 -0.67
CA PHE A 60 9.59 0.11 -1.03
C PHE A 60 10.67 1.19 -0.98
N ALA A 61 11.56 1.14 0.02
CA ALA A 61 12.70 2.03 0.16
C ALA A 61 13.61 2.02 -1.07
N ARG A 62 13.93 0.82 -1.60
CA ARG A 62 14.67 0.68 -2.86
C ARG A 62 13.93 1.28 -4.06
N LEU A 63 12.61 1.10 -4.13
CA LEU A 63 11.79 1.62 -5.23
C LEU A 63 11.80 3.15 -5.29
N VAL A 64 11.74 3.82 -4.14
CA VAL A 64 11.64 5.29 -4.05
C VAL A 64 12.96 5.99 -3.73
N GLY A 65 14.05 5.24 -3.52
CA GLY A 65 15.40 5.78 -3.33
C GLY A 65 15.66 6.40 -1.95
N VAL A 66 15.10 5.84 -0.88
CA VAL A 66 15.29 6.32 0.51
C VAL A 66 15.78 5.19 1.44
N PRO A 67 16.36 5.50 2.62
CA PRO A 67 16.65 4.47 3.63
C PRO A 67 15.37 3.80 4.18
N ALA A 68 15.42 2.52 4.53
CA ALA A 68 14.27 1.77 5.04
C ALA A 68 13.71 2.34 6.35
N GLU A 69 14.57 2.93 7.18
CA GLU A 69 14.22 3.57 8.45
C GLU A 69 13.30 4.79 8.24
N ARG A 70 13.30 5.36 7.01
CA ARG A 70 12.45 6.49 6.61
C ARG A 70 11.10 6.07 6.04
N VAL A 71 10.85 4.76 5.87
CA VAL A 71 9.57 4.23 5.38
C VAL A 71 8.70 3.85 6.57
N ALA A 72 7.47 4.37 6.60
CA ALA A 72 6.43 3.95 7.55
C ALA A 72 5.41 3.05 6.85
N VAL A 73 4.85 2.08 7.58
CA VAL A 73 3.78 1.20 7.12
C VAL A 73 2.49 1.58 7.84
N GLY A 74 1.39 1.68 7.11
CA GLY A 74 0.08 2.01 7.66
C GLY A 74 -1.06 1.56 6.74
N PRO A 75 -2.32 1.68 7.20
CA PRO A 75 -3.46 1.11 6.52
C PRO A 75 -3.89 1.89 5.26
N ALA A 76 -3.63 3.20 5.21
CA ALA A 76 -3.98 4.07 4.09
C ALA A 76 -3.19 5.38 4.13
N VAL A 77 -3.15 6.11 3.00
CA VAL A 77 -2.43 7.39 2.87
C VAL A 77 -3.04 8.48 3.75
N SER A 78 -4.37 8.69 3.70
CA SER A 78 -5.04 9.78 4.43
C SER A 78 -4.79 9.76 5.95
N PRO A 79 -4.91 8.64 6.68
CA PRO A 79 -4.58 8.63 8.11
C PRO A 79 -3.09 8.85 8.39
N LEU A 80 -2.18 8.36 7.54
CA LEU A 80 -0.73 8.65 7.66
C LEU A 80 -0.44 10.15 7.51
N VAL A 81 -1.03 10.80 6.51
CA VAL A 81 -0.93 12.26 6.31
C VAL A 81 -1.58 13.02 7.46
N GLY A 82 -2.71 12.52 7.97
CA GLY A 82 -3.38 13.08 9.14
C GLY A 82 -2.46 13.17 10.35
N MET A 83 -1.66 12.13 10.64
CA MET A 83 -0.68 12.17 11.74
C MET A 83 0.39 13.25 11.54
N VAL A 84 0.86 13.44 10.30
CA VAL A 84 1.81 14.51 9.98
C VAL A 84 1.17 15.89 10.18
N ALA A 85 -0.08 16.07 9.74
CA ALA A 85 -0.81 17.32 9.91
C ALA A 85 -1.03 17.66 11.39
N GLN A 86 -1.33 16.67 12.23
CA GLN A 86 -1.49 16.86 13.68
C GLN A 86 -0.19 17.24 14.40
N ALA A 87 0.97 16.91 13.82
CA ALA A 87 2.27 17.25 14.39
C ALA A 87 2.72 18.69 14.08
N VAL A 88 1.95 19.45 13.28
CA VAL A 88 2.30 20.83 12.92
C VAL A 88 2.07 21.76 14.12
N PRO A 89 3.06 22.57 14.55
CA PRO A 89 2.91 23.48 15.69
C PRO A 89 1.87 24.58 15.47
N ASP A 90 1.31 25.06 16.58
CA ASP A 90 0.40 26.21 16.58
C ASP A 90 1.07 27.46 15.96
N GLY A 91 0.27 28.25 15.24
CA GLY A 91 0.73 29.47 14.56
C GLY A 91 1.45 29.24 13.23
N CYS A 92 1.68 27.99 12.81
CA CYS A 92 2.19 27.69 11.47
C CYS A 92 1.14 27.94 10.38
N ARG A 93 1.62 28.29 9.17
CA ARG A 93 0.81 28.38 7.96
C ARG A 93 1.16 27.22 7.04
N VAL A 94 0.17 26.39 6.70
CA VAL A 94 0.34 25.26 5.77
C VAL A 94 -0.12 25.69 4.39
N LEU A 95 0.72 25.44 3.38
CA LEU A 95 0.37 25.64 1.98
C LEU A 95 -0.07 24.31 1.38
N THR A 96 -1.19 24.33 0.66
CA THR A 96 -1.69 23.17 -0.09
C THR A 96 -1.84 23.54 -1.56
N VAL A 97 -1.80 22.53 -2.42
CA VAL A 97 -2.22 22.69 -3.81
C VAL A 97 -3.74 22.78 -3.86
N GLU A 98 -4.27 23.62 -4.74
CA GLU A 98 -5.70 23.63 -5.02
C GLU A 98 -6.10 22.29 -5.66
N GLY A 99 -7.12 21.64 -5.09
CA GLY A 99 -7.59 20.35 -5.58
C GLY A 99 -8.36 20.47 -6.90
N GLY A 100 -8.20 19.49 -7.78
CA GLY A 100 -8.96 19.39 -9.03
C GLY A 100 -10.28 18.64 -8.84
N SER A 101 -11.36 19.38 -8.66
CA SER A 101 -12.62 19.12 -9.39
C SER A 101 -13.35 20.45 -9.56
N ARG A 102 -13.33 21.01 -10.78
CA ARG A 102 -14.50 21.79 -11.19
C ARG A 102 -15.64 20.78 -11.32
N ALA A 103 -16.68 20.96 -10.53
CA ALA A 103 -17.99 20.44 -10.89
C ALA A 103 -18.44 21.10 -12.21
#